data_AF-A0A532TU06-F1
#
_entry.id   AF-A0A532TU06-F1
#
_cell.length_a   1.000
_cell.length_b   1.000
_cell.length_c   1.000
_cell.angle_alpha   90.00
_cell.angle_beta   90.00
_cell.angle_gamma   90.00
#
_symmetry.space_group_name_H-M   'P 1'
#
loop_
_entity.id
_entity.type
_entity.pdbx_description
1 polymer ?
#
loop_
_entity_poly.entity_id
_entity_poly.type
_entity_poly.pdbx_seq_one_letter_code
_entity_poly.pdbx_strand_id
1 'polypeptide(L)'
;MMVGKYLKRCPICGGAIRHTKTAYVIGRVVVEPELEADACVKCGEEFYTAEQVARAQEKATKLGLWAPRLEEERELKQIGGSLMISIPRPIVKALGLSPHEKVRILLTDKGLSIVKKK
;
A
#
# COMPACT_ATOMS: atom_id res chain seq x y z
N MET A 1 14.75 11.53 25.31
CA MET A 1 16.12 11.67 24.77
C MET A 1 15.99 12.30 23.40
N MET A 2 16.61 13.46 23.17
CA MET A 2 16.52 14.18 21.89
C MET A 2 17.22 13.34 20.81
N VAL A 3 16.45 12.66 19.98
CA VAL A 3 16.95 12.07 18.74
C VAL A 3 17.28 13.26 17.86
N GLY A 4 18.58 13.55 17.70
CA GLY A 4 19.02 14.62 16.82
C GLY A 4 18.32 14.44 15.47
N LYS A 5 17.65 15.49 15.00
CA LYS A 5 16.80 15.49 13.79
C LYS A 5 17.54 15.03 12.52
N TYR A 6 18.87 14.91 12.63
CA TYR A 6 19.84 14.81 11.54
C TYR A 6 21.02 13.89 11.90
N LEU A 7 21.37 12.98 11.00
CA LEU A 7 22.48 12.05 11.09
C LEU A 7 23.79 12.72 10.72
N LYS A 8 24.82 12.56 11.56
CA LYS A 8 26.18 13.08 11.28
C LYS A 8 26.99 12.18 10.34
N ARG A 9 26.70 10.87 10.32
CA ARG A 9 27.33 9.87 9.45
C ARG A 9 26.31 8.85 8.99
N CYS A 10 26.54 8.28 7.82
CA CYS A 10 25.71 7.22 7.29
C CYS A 10 25.84 5.96 8.15
N PRO A 11 24.73 5.43 8.70
CA PRO A 11 24.75 4.20 9.49
C PRO A 11 25.07 2.95 8.65
N ILE A 12 24.96 3.01 7.32
CA ILE A 12 25.20 1.87 6.42
C ILE A 12 26.67 1.78 6.00
N CYS A 13 27.28 2.89 5.57
CA CYS A 13 28.62 2.87 4.98
C CYS A 13 29.65 3.79 5.66
N GLY A 14 29.24 4.49 6.73
CA GLY A 14 30.10 5.43 7.48
C GLY A 14 30.42 6.74 6.74
N GLY A 15 29.87 6.95 5.54
CA GLY A 15 30.09 8.14 4.72
C GLY A 15 29.47 9.42 5.30
N ALA A 16 29.86 10.56 4.75
CA ALA A 16 29.28 11.85 5.10
C ALA A 16 27.79 11.92 4.68
N ILE A 17 27.01 12.66 5.46
CA ILE A 17 25.59 12.92 5.22
C ILE A 17 25.44 14.36 4.74
N ARG A 18 24.55 14.56 3.77
CA ARG A 18 24.11 15.87 3.30
C ARG A 18 22.61 15.99 3.51
N HIS A 19 22.17 17.11 4.08
CA HIS A 19 20.75 17.46 4.10
C HIS A 19 20.32 17.98 2.75
N THR A 20 19.27 17.38 2.22
CA THR A 20 18.69 17.77 0.94
C THR A 20 17.17 17.62 0.98
N LYS A 21 16.49 18.27 0.05
CA LYS A 21 15.11 17.93 -0.28
C LYS A 21 15.14 16.95 -1.44
N THR A 22 14.39 15.87 -1.31
CA THR A 22 14.27 14.82 -2.33
C THR A 22 12.82 14.38 -2.45
N ALA A 23 12.47 13.77 -3.58
CA ALA A 23 11.14 13.23 -3.78
C ALA A 23 11.01 11.88 -3.08
N TYR A 24 10.02 11.74 -2.20
CA TYR A 24 9.68 10.44 -1.61
C TYR A 24 8.83 9.64 -2.60
N VAL A 25 9.43 8.60 -3.18
CA VAL A 25 8.81 7.78 -4.23
C VAL A 25 8.46 6.40 -3.68
N ILE A 26 7.22 5.95 -3.91
CA ILE A 26 6.81 4.56 -3.71
C ILE A 26 6.56 3.94 -5.08
N GLY A 27 7.43 3.00 -5.48
CA GLY A 27 7.39 2.39 -6.82
C GLY A 27 7.69 3.42 -7.92
N ARG A 28 6.67 3.80 -8.70
CA ARG A 28 6.78 4.83 -9.75
C ARG A 28 6.04 6.12 -9.42
N VAL A 29 5.48 6.24 -8.21
CA VAL A 29 4.64 7.37 -7.84
C VAL A 29 5.34 8.22 -6.80
N VAL A 30 5.46 9.50 -7.12
CA VAL A 30 5.93 10.53 -6.22
C VAL A 30 4.84 10.81 -5.19
N VAL A 31 5.09 10.41 -3.94
CA VAL A 31 4.16 10.56 -2.82
C VAL A 31 4.33 11.93 -2.16
N GLU A 32 5.57 12.40 -2.08
CA GLU A 32 5.91 13.76 -1.68
C GLU A 32 7.01 14.27 -2.61
N PRO A 33 6.82 15.38 -3.34
CA PRO A 33 7.83 15.89 -4.28
C PRO A 33 9.04 16.52 -3.57
N GLU A 34 8.84 17.10 -2.39
CA GLU A 34 9.89 17.76 -1.61
C GLU A 34 9.82 17.34 -0.14
N LEU A 35 10.56 16.29 0.21
CA LEU A 35 10.74 15.82 1.57
C LEU A 35 12.18 16.06 2.02
N GLU A 36 12.36 16.66 3.19
CA GLU A 36 13.69 16.80 3.80
C GLU A 36 14.23 15.42 4.17
N ALA A 37 15.44 15.11 3.70
CA ALA A 37 16.09 13.84 3.93
C ALA A 37 17.59 14.01 4.15
N ASP A 38 18.15 13.04 4.84
CA ASP A 38 19.58 12.89 5.03
C ASP A 38 20.09 11.94 3.96
N ALA A 39 20.80 12.46 2.96
CA ALA A 39 21.33 11.65 1.87
C ALA A 39 22.83 11.38 2.09
N CYS A 40 23.23 10.12 2.01
CA CYS A 40 24.65 9.78 2.01
C CYS A 40 25.30 10.11 0.68
N VAL A 41 26.34 10.95 0.70
CA VAL A 41 27.10 11.30 -0.52
C VAL A 41 27.89 10.13 -1.10
N LYS A 42 28.10 9.06 -0.33
CA LYS A 42 28.89 7.90 -0.73
C LYS A 42 28.03 6.77 -1.31
N CYS A 43 26.96 6.38 -0.63
CA CYS A 43 26.11 5.25 -1.05
C CYS A 43 24.75 5.68 -1.63
N GLY A 44 24.38 6.95 -1.53
CA GLY A 44 23.10 7.46 -2.04
C GLY A 44 21.89 7.14 -1.18
N GLU A 45 22.06 6.46 -0.04
CA GLU A 45 20.95 6.12 0.85
C GLU A 45 20.32 7.37 1.45
N GLU A 46 18.99 7.40 1.50
CA GLU A 46 18.19 8.49 2.04
C GLU A 46 17.56 8.07 3.37
N PHE A 47 17.73 8.89 4.40
CA PHE A 47 17.15 8.65 5.71
C PHE A 47 16.09 9.69 6.03
N TYR A 48 14.95 9.21 6.52
CA TYR A 48 13.79 10.00 6.88
C TYR A 48 13.43 9.75 8.34
N THR A 49 12.81 10.75 8.99
CA THR A 49 12.28 10.56 10.34
C THR A 49 11.02 9.70 10.32
N ALA A 50 10.72 9.05 11.44
CA ALA A 50 9.50 8.25 11.58
C ALA A 50 8.23 9.06 11.28
N GLU A 51 8.19 10.34 11.69
CA GLU A 51 7.08 11.25 11.43
C GLU A 51 6.90 11.56 9.93
N GLN A 52 8.01 11.76 9.22
CA GLN A 52 8.00 11.98 7.77
C GLN A 52 7.48 10.75 7.02
N VAL A 53 7.94 9.57 7.41
CA VAL A 53 7.48 8.29 6.83
C VAL A 53 5.99 8.08 7.10
N ALA A 54 5.52 8.31 8.32
CA ALA A 54 4.10 8.17 8.66
C ALA A 54 3.21 9.09 7.82
N ARG A 55 3.60 10.36 7.64
CA ARG A 55 2.88 11.31 6.78
C ARG A 55 2.89 10.88 5.31
N ALA A 56 4.02 10.39 4.82
CA ALA A 56 4.12 9.89 3.45
C ALA A 56 3.23 8.64 3.24
N GLN A 57 3.18 7.73 4.21
CA GLN A 57 2.28 6.57 4.15
C GLN A 57 0.80 6.95 4.14
N GLU A 58 0.39 7.94 4.94
CA GLU A 58 -0.98 8.46 4.92
C GLU A 58 -1.32 9.06 3.54
N LYS A 59 -0.41 9.85 2.96
CA LYS A 59 -0.56 10.38 1.59
C LYS A 59 -0.63 9.25 0.56
N ALA A 60 0.21 8.24 0.65
CA ALA A 60 0.20 7.10 -0.26
C ALA A 60 -1.12 6.33 -0.21
N THR A 61 -1.70 6.20 0.99
CA THR A 61 -3.02 5.60 1.20
C THR A 61 -4.12 6.44 0.55
N LYS A 62 -4.10 7.77 0.74
CA LYS A 62 -5.03 8.70 0.07
C LYS A 62 -4.90 8.69 -1.45
N LEU A 63 -3.69 8.49 -1.96
CA LEU A 63 -3.40 8.34 -3.40
C LEU A 63 -3.80 6.95 -3.94
N GLY A 64 -4.29 6.04 -3.10
CA GLY A 64 -4.70 4.70 -3.51
C GLY A 64 -3.54 3.79 -3.93
N LEU A 65 -2.29 4.15 -3.63
CA LEU A 65 -1.12 3.33 -3.91
C LEU A 65 -1.14 2.02 -3.12
N TRP A 66 -1.75 2.08 -1.95
CA TRP A 66 -2.06 0.94 -1.13
C TRP A 66 -3.55 0.75 -1.31
N ALA A 67 -3.95 -0.29 -2.06
CA ALA A 67 -5.36 -0.58 -2.25
C ALA A 67 -6.01 -0.60 -0.85
N PRO A 68 -7.13 0.13 -0.63
CA PRO A 68 -7.82 0.04 0.64
C PRO A 68 -8.10 -1.44 0.89
N ARG A 69 -7.83 -1.91 2.11
CA ARG A 69 -8.24 -3.24 2.56
C ARG A 69 -9.78 -3.24 2.52
N LEU A 70 -10.34 -3.60 1.36
CA LEU A 70 -11.78 -3.78 1.16
C LEU A 70 -12.14 -5.11 1.81
N GLU A 71 -12.16 -5.11 3.13
CA GLU A 71 -12.58 -6.23 3.95
C GLU A 71 -13.91 -5.89 4.61
N GLU A 72 -14.96 -6.58 4.18
CA GLU A 72 -16.25 -6.57 4.85
C GLU A 72 -16.59 -8.02 5.23
N GLU A 73 -16.97 -8.23 6.48
CA GLU A 73 -17.51 -9.51 6.93
C GLU A 73 -18.97 -9.65 6.47
N ARG A 74 -19.31 -10.81 5.92
CA ARG A 74 -20.68 -11.14 5.49
C ARG A 74 -20.99 -12.58 5.84
N GLU A 75 -22.20 -12.80 6.33
CA GLU A 75 -22.72 -14.12 6.57
C GLU A 75 -23.12 -14.81 5.26
N LEU A 76 -22.78 -16.10 5.12
CA LEU A 76 -23.22 -16.93 4.01
C LEU A 76 -24.70 -17.23 4.16
N LYS A 77 -25.49 -16.97 3.12
CA LYS A 77 -26.91 -17.33 3.08
C LYS A 77 -27.09 -18.65 2.36
N GLN A 78 -27.99 -19.50 2.84
CA GLN A 78 -28.38 -20.71 2.14
C GLN A 78 -29.56 -20.43 1.22
N ILE A 79 -29.44 -20.81 -0.06
CA ILE A 79 -30.54 -20.79 -1.02
C ILE A 79 -30.58 -22.17 -1.68
N GLY A 80 -31.65 -22.93 -1.38
CA GLY A 80 -31.74 -24.33 -1.78
C GLY A 80 -30.59 -25.17 -1.24
N GLY A 81 -29.91 -25.90 -2.13
CA GLY A 81 -28.73 -26.71 -1.80
C GLY A 81 -27.38 -25.97 -1.94
N SER A 82 -27.36 -24.64 -2.06
CA SER A 82 -26.13 -23.87 -2.31
C SER A 82 -25.99 -22.68 -1.35
N LEU A 83 -24.73 -22.26 -1.15
CA LEU A 83 -24.39 -21.08 -0.36
C LEU A 83 -24.23 -19.86 -1.28
N MET A 84 -24.74 -18.73 -0.82
CA MET A 84 -24.69 -17.45 -1.52
C MET A 84 -24.10 -16.38 -0.60
N ILE A 85 -23.23 -15.55 -1.17
CA ILE A 85 -22.70 -14.33 -0.55
C ILE A 85 -22.94 -13.14 -1.47
N SER A 86 -23.38 -12.03 -0.91
CA SER A 86 -23.47 -10.77 -1.65
C SER A 86 -22.11 -10.10 -1.69
N ILE A 87 -21.61 -9.78 -2.89
CA ILE A 87 -20.36 -9.02 -3.04
C ILE A 87 -20.65 -7.53 -2.77
N PRO A 88 -19.95 -6.87 -1.83
CA PRO A 88 -20.12 -5.46 -1.53
C PRO A 88 -19.92 -4.55 -2.75
N ARG A 89 -20.73 -3.48 -2.86
CA ARG A 89 -20.66 -2.51 -3.97
C ARG A 89 -19.25 -1.95 -4.23
N PRO A 90 -18.43 -1.63 -3.21
CA PRO A 90 -17.05 -1.18 -3.44
C PRO A 90 -16.19 -2.23 -4.17
N ILE A 91 -16.32 -3.50 -3.80
CA ILE A 91 -15.58 -4.62 -4.42
C ILE A 91 -16.08 -4.85 -5.86
N VAL A 92 -17.39 -4.77 -6.08
CA VAL A 92 -18.00 -4.83 -7.43
C VAL A 92 -17.40 -3.76 -8.35
N LYS A 93 -17.30 -2.51 -7.86
CA LYS A 93 -16.69 -1.40 -8.62
C LYS A 93 -15.20 -1.63 -8.87
N ALA A 94 -14.45 -2.07 -7.85
CA ALA A 94 -13.02 -2.30 -7.95
C ALA A 94 -12.66 -3.44 -8.92
N LEU A 95 -13.46 -4.51 -8.94
CA LEU A 95 -13.29 -5.65 -9.86
C LEU A 95 -13.94 -5.43 -11.23
N GLY A 96 -14.67 -4.33 -11.43
CA GLY A 96 -15.43 -4.07 -12.66
C GLY A 96 -16.42 -5.18 -12.98
N LEU A 97 -17.13 -5.68 -11.95
CA LEU A 97 -18.14 -6.72 -12.09
C LEU A 97 -19.48 -6.09 -12.49
N SER A 98 -20.14 -6.72 -13.47
CA SER A 98 -21.49 -6.34 -13.92
C SER A 98 -22.52 -7.41 -13.52
N PRO A 99 -23.80 -7.04 -13.39
CA PRO A 99 -24.88 -8.02 -13.27
C PRO A 99 -24.81 -9.03 -14.42
N HIS A 100 -25.09 -10.30 -14.12
CA HIS A 100 -25.07 -11.43 -15.08
C HIS A 100 -23.69 -11.78 -15.66
N GLU A 101 -22.62 -11.20 -15.14
CA GLU A 101 -21.27 -11.56 -15.53
C GLU A 101 -20.86 -12.93 -14.96
N LYS A 102 -20.20 -13.75 -15.79
CA LYS A 102 -19.74 -15.08 -15.37
C LYS A 102 -18.42 -14.96 -14.61
N VAL A 103 -18.41 -15.42 -13.37
CA VAL A 103 -17.20 -15.58 -12.56
C VAL A 103 -16.85 -17.06 -12.40
N ARG A 104 -15.58 -17.34 -12.09
CA ARG A 104 -15.14 -18.67 -11.66
C ARG A 104 -14.89 -18.62 -10.16
N ILE A 105 -15.38 -19.63 -9.45
CA ILE A 105 -15.08 -19.85 -8.03
C ILE A 105 -14.06 -20.99 -7.97
N LEU A 106 -12.95 -20.75 -7.30
CA LEU A 106 -11.84 -21.68 -7.15
C LEU A 106 -11.61 -21.96 -5.67
N LEU A 107 -11.40 -23.23 -5.32
CA LEU A 107 -10.84 -23.61 -4.04
C LEU A 107 -9.31 -23.46 -4.12
N THR A 108 -8.73 -22.76 -3.14
CA THR A 108 -7.28 -22.62 -2.97
C THR A 108 -6.86 -23.26 -1.65
N ASP A 109 -5.55 -23.35 -1.43
CA ASP A 109 -4.93 -23.80 -0.18
C ASP A 109 -5.37 -22.98 1.05
N LYS A 110 -5.78 -21.74 0.84
CA LYS A 110 -6.16 -20.79 1.90
C LYS A 110 -7.64 -20.39 1.91
N GLY A 111 -8.47 -20.98 1.05
CA GLY A 111 -9.92 -20.72 1.04
C GLY A 111 -10.54 -20.62 -0.35
N LEU A 112 -11.47 -19.67 -0.53
CA LEU A 112 -12.23 -19.47 -1.77
C LEU A 112 -11.71 -18.24 -2.52
N SER A 113 -11.49 -18.38 -3.82
CA SER A 113 -11.14 -17.28 -4.73
C SER A 113 -12.20 -17.11 -5.81
N ILE A 114 -12.61 -15.87 -6.06
CA ILE A 114 -13.55 -15.52 -7.13
C ILE A 114 -12.77 -14.72 -8.17
N VAL A 115 -12.72 -15.24 -9.41
CA VAL A 115 -12.01 -14.60 -10.52
C VAL A 115 -12.95 -14.33 -11.69
N LYS A 116 -12.78 -13.18 -12.32
CA LYS A 116 -13.50 -12.80 -13.54
C LYS A 116 -13.10 -13.74 -14.68
N LYS A 117 -14.08 -14.26 -15.42
CA LYS A 117 -13.82 -15.03 -16.64
C LYS A 117 -13.39 -14.05 -17.73
N LYS A 118 -12.15 -14.15 -18.20
CA LYS A 118 -11.67 -13.40 -19.39
C LYS A 118 -12.45 -13.79 -20.64
#